data_AF-A0A960EDQ0-F1
#
_entry.id   AF-A0A960EDQ0-F1
#
_cell.length_a   1.000
_cell.length_b   1.000
_cell.length_c   1.000
_cell.angle_alpha   90.00
_cell.angle_beta   90.00
_cell.angle_gamma   90.00
#
_symmetry.space_group_name_H-M   'P 1'
#
loop_
_entity.id
_entity.type
_entity.pdbx_description
1 polymer ?
#
loop_
_entity_poly.entity_id
_entity_poly.type
_entity_poly.pdbx_seq_one_letter_code
_entity_poly.pdbx_strand_id
1 'polypeptide(L)'
;LLVAESAGAFGDTDIPVERYLSREFHELEKRHVWGRCWQMACREEHLPVVGDTYRYTICDLDIDLTRGDGAVTALIAGTGAPVAVDTWGGFVFVNPDTGCVPLRSFFGELVDHFEPWHLERRYVEAHVVKRIRANWKVVQEAFMESFHVGATHPQQLARLGDTNSRYDCYTTFNRALHPSGIPSPTLKWEPTEQEMLDWMLDV
;
A
#
# COMPACT_ATOMS: atom_id res chain seq x y z
N LEU A 1 -18.51 -20.57 -2.48
CA LEU A 1 -17.76 -20.55 -3.76
C LEU A 1 -16.50 -19.65 -3.65
N LEU A 2 -15.69 -19.80 -2.59
CA LEU A 2 -14.57 -18.90 -2.27
C LEU A 2 -13.32 -19.67 -1.79
N VAL A 3 -12.99 -20.78 -2.47
CA VAL A 3 -11.76 -21.55 -2.23
C VAL A 3 -10.97 -21.77 -3.53
N ALA A 4 -11.55 -21.40 -4.69
CA ALA A 4 -11.01 -21.82 -5.98
C ALA A 4 -9.74 -21.08 -6.43
N GLU A 5 -9.38 -19.95 -5.81
CA GLU A 5 -8.29 -19.08 -6.29
C GLU A 5 -7.22 -18.78 -5.23
N SER A 6 -7.27 -19.42 -4.05
CA SER A 6 -6.17 -19.28 -3.07
C SER A 6 -4.93 -20.02 -3.58
N ALA A 7 -3.77 -19.33 -3.61
CA ALA A 7 -2.47 -19.88 -4.02
C ALA A 7 -1.95 -21.02 -3.11
N GLY A 8 -2.69 -21.43 -2.08
CA GLY A 8 -2.40 -22.58 -1.22
C GLY A 8 -2.97 -22.40 0.19
N ALA A 9 -2.93 -23.46 1.00
CA ALA A 9 -3.20 -23.38 2.43
C ALA A 9 -1.94 -22.90 3.16
N PHE A 10 -1.97 -21.70 3.74
CA PHE A 10 -0.85 -21.13 4.50
C PHE A 10 -0.81 -21.56 5.97
N GLY A 11 -1.74 -22.42 6.39
CA GLY A 11 -1.94 -22.83 7.78
C GLY A 11 -2.74 -21.82 8.59
N ASP A 12 -3.17 -22.25 9.78
CA ASP A 12 -3.90 -21.47 10.78
C ASP A 12 -3.10 -21.32 12.09
N THR A 13 -1.84 -21.76 12.09
CA THR A 13 -0.95 -21.66 13.24
C THR A 13 -0.52 -20.22 13.49
N ASP A 14 -0.49 -19.83 14.76
CA ASP A 14 -0.03 -18.51 15.17
C ASP A 14 1.38 -18.21 14.66
N ILE A 15 1.57 -16.97 14.20
CA ILE A 15 2.88 -16.44 13.84
C ILE A 15 3.66 -16.12 15.13
N PRO A 16 4.92 -16.57 15.28
CA PRO A 16 5.72 -16.25 16.45
C PRO A 16 5.84 -14.74 16.69
N VAL A 17 5.59 -14.30 17.93
CA VAL A 17 5.61 -12.88 18.33
C VAL A 17 6.96 -12.22 18.07
N GLU A 18 8.03 -13.00 18.07
CA GLU A 18 9.40 -12.57 17.78
C GLU A 18 9.51 -11.96 16.39
N ARG A 19 8.66 -12.34 15.42
CA ARG A 19 8.66 -11.70 14.10
C ARG A 19 8.29 -10.21 14.17
N TYR A 20 7.59 -9.79 15.23
CA TYR A 20 7.20 -8.40 15.44
C TYR A 20 8.15 -7.64 16.36
N LEU A 21 8.90 -8.34 17.22
CA LEU A 21 9.70 -7.73 18.29
C LEU A 21 11.22 -7.91 18.12
N SER A 22 11.67 -8.96 17.44
CA SER A 22 13.09 -9.31 17.35
C SER A 22 13.85 -8.42 16.37
N ARG A 23 15.01 -7.93 16.82
CA ARG A 23 15.95 -7.23 15.93
C ARG A 23 16.51 -8.17 14.86
N GLU A 24 16.79 -9.42 15.19
CA GLU A 24 17.32 -10.40 14.25
C GLU A 24 16.36 -10.62 13.09
N PHE A 25 15.05 -10.77 13.38
CA PHE A 25 14.05 -10.92 12.34
C PHE A 25 13.90 -9.65 11.50
N HIS A 26 13.97 -8.47 12.12
CA HIS A 26 13.97 -7.22 11.39
C HIS A 26 15.15 -7.10 10.39
N GLU A 27 16.35 -7.57 10.76
CA GLU A 27 17.49 -7.62 9.83
C GLU A 27 17.30 -8.60 8.67
N LEU A 28 16.49 -9.66 8.86
CA LEU A 28 16.08 -10.52 7.75
C LEU A 28 15.11 -9.77 6.83
N GLU A 29 14.12 -9.06 7.38
CA GLU A 29 13.14 -8.31 6.59
C GLU A 29 13.81 -7.22 5.73
N LYS A 30 14.78 -6.49 6.27
CA LYS A 30 15.58 -5.53 5.50
C LYS A 30 16.19 -6.14 4.26
N ARG A 31 16.76 -7.34 4.38
CA ARG A 31 17.48 -8.01 3.29
C ARG A 31 16.54 -8.73 2.31
N HIS A 32 15.50 -9.37 2.82
CA HIS A 32 14.68 -10.29 2.04
C HIS A 32 13.35 -9.69 1.58
N VAL A 33 12.90 -8.59 2.21
CA VAL A 33 11.69 -7.86 1.81
C VAL A 33 12.10 -6.50 1.25
N TRP A 34 12.61 -5.59 2.08
CA TRP A 34 12.83 -4.19 1.68
C TRP A 34 13.94 -4.02 0.64
N GLY A 35 14.95 -4.89 0.65
CA GLY A 35 16.00 -4.93 -0.35
C GLY A 35 15.61 -5.59 -1.68
N ARG A 36 14.39 -6.14 -1.81
CA ARG A 36 13.97 -6.95 -2.98
C ARG A 36 12.58 -6.61 -3.53
N CYS A 37 11.80 -5.80 -2.81
CA CYS A 37 10.43 -5.47 -3.15
C CYS A 37 10.35 -4.12 -3.86
N TRP A 38 9.45 -4.02 -4.84
CA TRP A 38 9.07 -2.75 -5.44
C TRP A 38 8.35 -1.86 -4.41
N GLN A 39 8.77 -0.61 -4.31
CA GLN A 39 8.30 0.36 -3.33
C GLN A 39 7.84 1.63 -4.02
N MET A 40 6.64 2.11 -3.69
CA MET A 40 6.17 3.42 -4.16
C MET A 40 6.99 4.51 -3.44
N ALA A 41 7.85 5.20 -4.18
CA ALA A 41 8.77 6.19 -3.62
C ALA A 41 8.13 7.58 -3.57
N CYS A 42 7.50 8.00 -4.66
CA CYS A 42 6.84 9.28 -4.79
C CYS A 42 5.83 9.29 -5.95
N ARG A 43 5.10 10.40 -6.08
CA ARG A 43 4.37 10.75 -7.33
C ARG A 43 5.28 11.44 -8.33
N GLU A 44 5.00 11.27 -9.63
CA GLU A 44 5.75 11.94 -10.69
C GLU A 44 5.75 13.47 -10.58
N GLU A 45 4.70 14.05 -10.00
CA GLU A 45 4.57 15.49 -9.72
C GLU A 45 5.57 16.04 -8.69
N HIS A 46 6.25 15.19 -7.91
CA HIS A 46 7.37 15.62 -7.06
C HIS A 46 8.66 15.86 -7.84
N LEU A 47 8.70 15.43 -9.11
CA LEU A 47 9.83 15.52 -10.02
C LEU A 47 9.36 16.13 -11.36
N PRO A 48 8.78 17.34 -11.39
CA PRO A 48 8.12 17.87 -12.59
C PRO A 48 9.09 18.23 -13.72
N VAL A 49 10.33 18.64 -13.43
CA VAL A 49 11.29 19.09 -14.44
C VAL A 49 12.63 18.36 -14.34
N VAL A 50 13.35 18.32 -15.46
CA VAL A 50 14.69 17.73 -15.54
C VAL A 50 15.62 18.38 -14.53
N GLY A 51 16.33 17.55 -13.76
CA GLY A 51 17.22 17.98 -12.68
C GLY A 51 16.58 17.98 -11.29
N ASP A 52 15.25 17.87 -11.19
CA ASP A 52 14.61 17.71 -9.88
C ASP A 52 15.05 16.42 -9.21
N THR A 53 15.12 16.46 -7.88
CA THR A 53 15.53 15.32 -7.06
C THR A 53 14.53 15.04 -5.95
N TYR A 54 14.39 13.77 -5.59
CA TYR A 54 13.55 13.31 -4.49
C TYR A 54 14.30 12.23 -3.72
N ARG A 55 14.37 12.35 -2.40
CA ARG A 55 15.01 11.34 -1.55
C ARG A 55 13.95 10.45 -0.91
N TYR A 56 14.05 9.14 -1.16
CA TYR A 56 13.23 8.11 -0.53
C TYR A 56 14.07 7.31 0.47
N THR A 57 13.62 7.22 1.71
CA THR A 57 14.31 6.47 2.77
C THR A 57 13.53 5.21 3.10
N ILE A 58 14.19 4.06 3.01
CA ILE A 58 13.65 2.77 3.48
C ILE A 58 14.70 2.05 4.33
N CYS A 59 14.33 1.73 5.57
CA CYS A 59 15.21 1.06 6.51
C CYS A 59 16.55 1.81 6.66
N ASP A 60 17.66 1.21 6.23
CA ASP A 60 19.01 1.81 6.29
C ASP A 60 19.46 2.39 4.93
N LEU A 61 18.57 2.44 3.93
CA LEU A 61 18.83 2.94 2.60
C LEU A 61 18.21 4.33 2.40
N ASP A 62 19.04 5.26 1.95
CA ASP A 62 18.59 6.51 1.33
C ASP A 62 18.78 6.37 -0.18
N ILE A 63 17.71 6.60 -0.94
CA ILE A 63 17.66 6.46 -2.39
C ILE A 63 17.38 7.84 -2.99
N ASP A 64 18.33 8.33 -3.78
CA ASP A 64 18.24 9.61 -4.48
C ASP A 64 17.67 9.39 -5.88
N LEU A 65 16.43 9.80 -6.09
CA LEU A 65 15.79 9.85 -7.40
C LEU A 65 16.11 11.18 -8.09
N THR A 66 16.40 11.13 -9.39
CA THR A 66 16.63 12.31 -10.23
C THR A 66 15.77 12.24 -11.49
N ARG A 67 15.08 13.33 -11.83
CA ARG A 67 14.42 13.47 -13.14
C ARG A 67 15.46 13.70 -14.23
N GLY A 68 15.64 12.74 -15.11
CA GLY A 68 16.39 12.90 -16.36
C GLY A 68 15.49 13.33 -17.52
N ASP A 69 16.11 13.52 -18.69
CA ASP A 69 15.39 13.77 -19.94
C ASP A 69 14.69 12.50 -20.41
N GLY A 70 13.39 12.40 -20.14
CA GLY A 70 12.52 11.28 -20.54
C GLY A 70 12.30 10.17 -19.49
N ALA A 71 13.07 10.11 -18.40
CA ALA A 71 12.91 9.09 -17.36
C ALA A 71 13.40 9.53 -15.98
N VAL A 72 12.93 8.87 -14.92
CA VAL A 72 13.51 8.99 -13.57
C VAL A 72 14.60 7.93 -13.40
N THR A 73 15.73 8.32 -12.82
CA THR A 73 16.80 7.40 -12.40
C THR A 73 16.97 7.46 -10.89
N ALA A 74 17.55 6.43 -10.28
CA ALA A 74 17.76 6.38 -8.84
C ALA A 74 19.09 5.73 -8.46
N LEU A 75 19.74 6.27 -7.44
CA LEU A 75 21.00 5.76 -6.88
C LEU A 75 20.89 5.65 -5.35
N ILE A 76 21.56 4.66 -4.75
CA ILE A 76 21.73 4.60 -3.30
C ILE A 76 22.71 5.68 -2.86
N ALA A 77 22.26 6.59 -1.99
CA ALA A 77 23.08 7.66 -1.47
C ALA A 77 24.33 7.12 -0.76
N GLY A 78 25.46 7.81 -0.93
CA GLY A 78 26.75 7.42 -0.37
C GLY A 78 27.51 6.33 -1.13
N THR A 79 26.81 5.37 -1.75
CA THR A 79 27.47 4.30 -2.55
C THR A 79 27.43 4.57 -4.05
N GLY A 80 26.42 5.29 -4.53
CA GLY A 80 26.18 5.50 -5.96
C GLY A 80 25.74 4.23 -6.69
N ALA A 81 25.35 3.17 -5.96
CA ALA A 81 24.85 1.94 -6.57
C ALA A 81 23.51 2.21 -7.28
N PRO A 82 23.28 1.68 -8.49
CA PRO A 82 22.03 1.87 -9.22
C PRO A 82 20.86 1.15 -8.54
N VAL A 83 19.67 1.74 -8.66
CA VAL A 83 18.40 1.20 -8.17
C VAL A 83 17.47 1.06 -9.36
N ALA A 84 16.69 -0.04 -9.44
CA ALA A 84 15.70 -0.19 -10.49
C ALA A 84 14.56 0.82 -10.29
N VAL A 85 14.12 1.46 -11.37
CA VAL A 85 13.05 2.47 -11.37
C VAL A 85 12.05 2.12 -12.45
N ASP A 86 10.76 2.26 -12.13
CA ASP A 86 9.68 2.13 -13.09
C ASP A 86 8.50 3.03 -12.65
N THR A 87 7.57 3.31 -13.55
CA THR A 87 6.40 4.17 -13.25
C THR A 87 5.09 3.49 -13.61
N TRP A 88 4.07 3.76 -12.81
CA TRP A 88 2.70 3.29 -13.09
C TRP A 88 1.68 4.23 -12.46
N GLY A 89 0.65 4.62 -13.21
CA GLY A 89 -0.45 5.44 -12.69
C GLY A 89 -0.02 6.80 -12.14
N GLY A 90 1.09 7.37 -12.63
CA GLY A 90 1.69 8.62 -12.13
C GLY A 90 2.43 8.49 -10.78
N PHE A 91 2.79 7.26 -10.39
CA PHE A 91 3.66 6.96 -9.26
C PHE A 91 5.01 6.46 -9.76
N VAL A 92 6.08 6.80 -9.04
CA VAL A 92 7.45 6.34 -9.26
C VAL A 92 7.74 5.24 -8.25
N PHE A 93 8.15 4.07 -8.76
CA PHE A 93 8.52 2.92 -7.95
C PHE A 93 10.02 2.67 -8.02
N VAL A 94 10.58 2.19 -6.91
CA VAL A 94 12.00 1.81 -6.80
C VAL A 94 12.14 0.38 -6.29
N ASN A 95 13.18 -0.32 -6.74
CA ASN A 95 13.60 -1.60 -6.17
C ASN A 95 15.14 -1.62 -6.03
N PRO A 96 15.70 -1.77 -4.81
CA PRO A 96 17.14 -1.87 -4.60
C PRO A 96 17.79 -3.05 -5.35
N ASP A 97 17.04 -4.11 -5.64
CA ASP A 97 17.50 -5.23 -6.46
C ASP A 97 17.33 -4.92 -7.94
N THR A 98 18.44 -4.63 -8.64
CA THR A 98 18.42 -4.37 -10.09
C THR A 98 18.18 -5.62 -10.94
N GLY A 99 18.20 -6.82 -10.34
CA GLY A 99 17.81 -8.07 -10.97
C GLY A 99 16.34 -8.43 -10.75
N CYS A 100 15.53 -7.54 -10.17
CA CYS A 100 14.13 -7.80 -9.89
C CYS A 100 13.29 -8.01 -11.16
N VAL A 101 12.16 -8.68 -11.01
CA VAL A 101 11.16 -8.77 -12.10
C VAL A 101 10.63 -7.37 -12.46
N PRO A 102 10.23 -7.12 -13.73
CA PRO A 102 9.64 -5.85 -14.13
C PRO A 102 8.40 -5.48 -13.29
N LEU A 103 8.15 -4.18 -13.07
CA LEU A 103 7.05 -3.71 -12.21
C LEU A 103 5.68 -4.25 -12.66
N ARG A 104 5.41 -4.27 -13.97
CA ARG A 104 4.17 -4.85 -14.53
C ARG A 104 4.00 -6.32 -14.13
N SER A 105 5.08 -7.10 -14.12
CA SER A 105 5.04 -8.51 -13.70
C SER A 105 4.86 -8.66 -12.19
N PHE A 106 5.45 -7.75 -11.41
CA PHE A 106 5.25 -7.70 -9.95
C PHE A 106 3.79 -7.42 -9.59
N PHE A 107 3.12 -6.49 -10.27
CA PHE A 107 1.71 -6.20 -10.04
C PHE A 107 0.78 -7.31 -10.55
N GLY A 108 1.10 -7.95 -11.68
CA GLY A 108 0.19 -8.88 -12.32
C GLY A 108 -1.11 -8.19 -12.76
N GLU A 109 -2.26 -8.81 -12.46
CA GLU A 109 -3.59 -8.32 -12.86
C GLU A 109 -4.08 -7.10 -12.05
N LEU A 110 -3.35 -6.69 -11.01
CA LEU A 110 -3.71 -5.53 -10.18
C LEU A 110 -3.93 -4.28 -11.02
N VAL A 111 -3.05 -4.05 -11.99
CA VAL A 111 -3.11 -2.87 -12.87
C VAL A 111 -4.39 -2.77 -13.68
N ASP A 112 -4.97 -3.91 -14.06
CA ASP A 112 -6.20 -3.95 -14.86
C ASP A 112 -7.42 -3.65 -13.98
N HIS A 113 -7.38 -4.04 -12.68
CA HIS A 113 -8.41 -3.66 -11.71
C HIS A 113 -8.46 -2.17 -11.39
N PHE A 114 -7.36 -1.44 -11.60
CA PHE A 114 -7.25 -0.02 -11.29
C PHE A 114 -7.43 0.89 -12.52
N GLU A 115 -7.56 0.33 -13.72
CA GLU A 115 -7.71 1.08 -14.98
C GLU A 115 -8.84 2.15 -14.96
N PRO A 116 -10.04 1.87 -14.39
CA PRO A 116 -11.13 2.86 -14.40
C PRO A 116 -10.86 4.11 -13.56
N TRP A 117 -9.89 4.06 -12.64
CA TRP A 117 -9.63 5.15 -11.70
C TRP A 117 -8.78 6.26 -12.28
N HIS A 118 -8.11 6.01 -13.42
CA HIS A 118 -7.21 6.96 -14.10
C HIS A 118 -6.27 7.65 -13.10
N LEU A 119 -5.49 6.86 -12.35
CA LEU A 119 -4.64 7.33 -11.25
C LEU A 119 -3.62 8.39 -11.67
N GLU A 120 -3.23 8.38 -12.94
CA GLU A 120 -2.36 9.38 -13.58
C GLU A 120 -3.02 10.76 -13.71
N ARG A 121 -4.35 10.85 -13.57
CA ARG A 121 -5.13 12.09 -13.59
C ARG A 121 -5.51 12.58 -12.19
N ARG A 122 -4.81 12.10 -11.16
CA ARG A 122 -4.98 12.53 -9.76
C ARG A 122 -3.75 13.33 -9.33
N TYR A 123 -3.93 14.18 -8.34
CA TYR A 123 -2.86 15.00 -7.75
C TYR A 123 -2.85 14.81 -6.22
N VAL A 124 -1.74 15.15 -5.58
CA VAL A 124 -1.63 15.16 -4.13
C VAL A 124 -2.30 16.42 -3.58
N GLU A 125 -3.45 16.28 -2.95
CA GLU A 125 -4.10 17.37 -2.21
C GLU A 125 -3.44 17.61 -0.85
N ALA A 126 -3.06 16.52 -0.17
CA ALA A 126 -2.38 16.58 1.13
C ALA A 126 -1.39 15.42 1.29
N HIS A 127 -0.24 15.71 1.90
CA HIS A 127 0.75 14.70 2.29
C HIS A 127 0.95 14.76 3.81
N VAL A 128 0.53 13.71 4.51
CA VAL A 128 0.61 13.61 5.97
C VAL A 128 1.55 12.48 6.36
N VAL A 129 2.51 12.78 7.25
CA VAL A 129 3.46 11.79 7.77
C VAL A 129 3.37 11.74 9.29
N LYS A 130 3.25 10.53 9.84
CA LYS A 130 3.25 10.30 11.29
C LYS A 130 4.19 9.16 11.64
N ARG A 131 5.05 9.36 12.64
CA ARG A 131 5.86 8.27 13.22
C ARG A 131 4.97 7.45 14.16
N ILE A 132 4.74 6.19 13.78
CA ILE A 132 3.99 5.23 14.59
C ILE A 132 4.99 4.35 15.32
N ARG A 133 4.90 4.26 16.65
CA ARG A 133 5.76 3.41 17.47
C ARG A 133 5.24 1.97 17.51
N ALA A 134 5.23 1.32 16.37
CA ALA A 134 4.79 -0.07 16.22
C ALA A 134 5.67 -0.78 15.17
N ASN A 135 5.58 -2.11 15.13
CA ASN A 135 6.13 -2.86 14.00
C ASN A 135 5.35 -2.52 12.72
N TRP A 136 6.05 -2.38 11.58
CA TRP A 136 5.43 -2.04 10.30
C TRP A 136 4.34 -3.04 9.88
N LYS A 137 4.51 -4.33 10.22
CA LYS A 137 3.54 -5.38 9.89
C LYS A 137 2.21 -5.14 10.58
N VAL A 138 2.21 -4.79 11.86
CA VAL A 138 0.97 -4.48 12.61
C VAL A 138 0.23 -3.30 11.97
N VAL A 139 0.97 -2.29 11.52
CA VAL A 139 0.37 -1.14 10.84
C VAL A 139 -0.23 -1.56 9.51
N GLN A 140 0.46 -2.39 8.72
CA GLN A 140 -0.03 -2.82 7.41
C GLN A 140 -1.19 -3.82 7.51
N GLU A 141 -1.12 -4.79 8.42
CA GLU A 141 -2.16 -5.80 8.67
C GLU A 141 -3.49 -5.14 9.03
N ALA A 142 -3.48 -4.02 9.77
CA ALA A 142 -4.69 -3.25 10.09
C ALA A 142 -5.42 -2.68 8.86
N PHE A 143 -4.76 -2.57 7.69
CA PHE A 143 -5.41 -2.17 6.44
C PHE A 143 -5.76 -3.37 5.52
N MET A 144 -5.49 -4.59 5.99
CA MET A 144 -5.79 -5.83 5.26
C MET A 144 -7.07 -6.51 5.77
N GLU A 145 -7.73 -5.96 6.79
CA GLU A 145 -8.97 -6.46 7.37
C GLU A 145 -9.92 -5.33 7.82
N SER A 146 -11.20 -5.67 8.02
CA SER A 146 -12.27 -4.76 8.48
C SER A 146 -12.83 -5.15 9.85
N PHE A 147 -12.32 -6.19 10.47
CA PHE A 147 -12.81 -6.74 11.73
C PHE A 147 -12.72 -5.72 12.87
N HIS A 148 -11.66 -4.90 12.90
CA HIS A 148 -11.50 -3.88 13.94
C HIS A 148 -12.44 -2.67 13.78
N VAL A 149 -13.06 -2.47 12.61
CA VAL A 149 -13.84 -1.27 12.27
C VAL A 149 -14.97 -1.03 13.24
N GLY A 150 -15.76 -2.06 13.54
CA GLY A 150 -16.86 -2.02 14.50
C GLY A 150 -16.45 -1.49 15.89
N ALA A 151 -15.21 -1.73 16.30
CA ALA A 151 -14.71 -1.34 17.62
C ALA A 151 -13.99 0.01 17.63
N THR A 152 -13.18 0.31 16.62
CA THR A 152 -12.26 1.47 16.67
C THR A 152 -12.70 2.66 15.83
N HIS A 153 -13.60 2.45 14.86
CA HIS A 153 -14.02 3.48 13.89
C HIS A 153 -15.54 3.68 13.90
N PRO A 154 -16.16 4.01 15.05
CA PRO A 154 -17.63 4.16 15.15
C PRO A 154 -18.20 5.20 14.17
N GLN A 155 -17.38 6.16 13.72
CA GLN A 155 -17.71 7.19 12.73
C GLN A 155 -17.92 6.61 11.32
N GLN A 156 -17.31 5.45 11.03
CA GLN A 156 -17.38 4.82 9.71
C GLN A 156 -18.64 3.94 9.56
N LEU A 157 -19.24 3.51 10.68
CA LEU A 157 -20.31 2.52 10.68
C LEU A 157 -21.59 3.00 9.98
N ALA A 158 -21.80 4.31 9.87
CA ALA A 158 -22.92 4.85 9.12
C ALA A 158 -22.79 4.65 7.61
N ARG A 159 -21.58 4.47 7.07
CA ARG A 159 -21.33 4.51 5.61
C ARG A 159 -20.52 3.36 5.02
N LEU A 160 -19.99 2.49 5.87
CA LEU A 160 -19.13 1.38 5.46
C LEU A 160 -19.75 0.05 5.92
N GLY A 161 -20.04 -0.84 4.97
CA GLY A 161 -20.47 -2.21 5.25
C GLY A 161 -19.28 -3.10 5.62
N ASP A 162 -18.66 -2.80 6.76
CA ASP A 162 -17.45 -3.46 7.28
C ASP A 162 -17.54 -4.99 7.36
N THR A 163 -18.66 -5.53 7.84
CA THR A 163 -18.86 -6.99 7.94
C THR A 163 -19.12 -7.67 6.59
N ASN A 164 -19.44 -6.89 5.55
CA ASN A 164 -19.72 -7.39 4.20
C ASN A 164 -18.48 -7.37 3.29
N SER A 165 -17.31 -7.18 3.87
CA SER A 165 -16.06 -7.06 3.14
C SER A 165 -15.70 -8.37 2.44
N ARG A 166 -15.25 -8.23 1.19
CA ARG A 166 -14.77 -9.35 0.38
C ARG A 166 -13.25 -9.32 0.32
N TYR A 167 -12.64 -10.47 0.59
CA TYR A 167 -11.20 -10.67 0.47
C TYR A 167 -10.92 -11.67 -0.66
N ASP A 168 -10.08 -11.27 -1.61
CA ASP A 168 -9.60 -12.11 -2.70
C ASP A 168 -8.07 -12.26 -2.58
N CYS A 169 -7.55 -13.46 -2.86
CA CYS A 169 -6.11 -13.74 -2.86
C CYS A 169 -5.71 -14.18 -4.27
N TYR A 170 -4.94 -13.37 -4.98
CA TYR A 170 -4.36 -13.69 -6.28
C TYR A 170 -2.91 -14.15 -6.13
N THR A 171 -2.30 -14.60 -7.22
CA THR A 171 -0.90 -15.04 -7.24
C THR A 171 0.08 -13.94 -6.81
N THR A 172 -0.16 -12.69 -7.23
CA THR A 172 0.78 -11.56 -7.03
C THR A 172 0.30 -10.51 -6.03
N PHE A 173 -1.00 -10.49 -5.69
CA PHE A 173 -1.57 -9.51 -4.77
C PHE A 173 -2.82 -10.05 -4.06
N ASN A 174 -3.20 -9.42 -2.96
CA ASN A 174 -4.49 -9.61 -2.30
C ASN A 174 -5.36 -8.36 -2.49
N ARG A 175 -6.67 -8.54 -2.45
CA ARG A 175 -7.64 -7.44 -2.61
C ARG A 175 -8.68 -7.49 -1.50
N ALA A 176 -8.93 -6.35 -0.86
CA ALA A 176 -10.01 -6.15 0.09
C ALA A 176 -11.02 -5.14 -0.49
N LEU A 177 -12.25 -5.57 -0.70
CA LEU A 177 -13.35 -4.74 -1.21
C LEU A 177 -14.39 -4.53 -0.10
N HIS A 178 -14.70 -3.27 0.16
CA HIS A 178 -15.67 -2.87 1.16
C HIS A 178 -16.78 -2.08 0.47
N PRO A 179 -18.07 -2.44 0.65
CA PRO A 179 -19.16 -1.64 0.11
C PRO A 179 -19.25 -0.30 0.87
N SER A 180 -19.19 0.79 0.13
CA SER A 180 -19.40 2.15 0.63
C SER A 180 -20.82 2.61 0.32
N GLY A 181 -21.37 3.50 1.14
CA GLY A 181 -22.73 4.03 1.00
C GLY A 181 -23.81 3.08 1.54
N ILE A 182 -23.42 2.10 2.34
CA ILE A 182 -24.33 1.26 3.12
C ILE A 182 -23.86 1.24 4.58
N PRO A 183 -24.77 1.22 5.57
CA PRO A 183 -24.38 1.16 6.97
C PRO A 183 -23.84 -0.23 7.33
N SER A 184 -22.99 -0.26 8.36
CA SER A 184 -22.55 -1.49 9.00
C SER A 184 -23.75 -2.28 9.53
N PRO A 185 -23.82 -3.60 9.32
CA PRO A 185 -24.81 -4.46 9.98
C PRO A 185 -24.75 -4.47 11.51
N THR A 186 -23.66 -3.96 12.10
CA THR A 186 -23.50 -3.85 13.56
C THR A 186 -24.00 -2.51 14.11
N LEU A 187 -24.37 -1.57 13.24
CA LEU A 187 -24.90 -0.27 13.63
C LEU A 187 -26.26 -0.44 14.32
N LYS A 188 -26.42 0.21 15.48
CA LYS A 188 -27.61 0.04 16.34
C LYS A 188 -28.78 0.96 15.97
N TRP A 189 -28.66 1.73 14.90
CA TRP A 189 -29.63 2.71 14.42
C TRP A 189 -29.55 2.79 12.90
N GLU A 190 -30.59 3.34 12.27
CA GLU A 190 -30.70 3.46 10.80
C GLU A 190 -30.38 4.90 10.37
N PRO A 191 -29.28 5.14 9.64
CA PRO A 191 -28.98 6.46 9.09
C PRO A 191 -29.83 6.78 7.87
N THR A 192 -30.21 8.05 7.75
CA THR A 192 -30.78 8.61 6.53
C THR A 192 -29.73 8.66 5.42
N GLU A 193 -30.18 8.71 4.15
CA GLU A 193 -29.28 8.86 3.00
C GLU A 193 -28.42 10.14 3.10
N GLN A 194 -28.99 11.23 3.62
CA GLN A 194 -28.26 12.48 3.81
C GLN A 194 -27.16 12.33 4.86
N GLU A 195 -27.46 11.72 6.01
CA GLU A 195 -26.43 11.47 7.03
C GLU A 195 -25.29 10.61 6.46
N MET A 196 -25.61 9.52 5.74
CA MET A 196 -24.57 8.69 5.11
C MET A 196 -23.69 9.48 4.13
N LEU A 197 -24.30 10.39 3.36
CA LEU A 197 -23.58 11.23 2.40
C LEU A 197 -22.67 12.24 3.12
N ASP A 198 -23.17 12.91 4.16
CA ASP A 198 -22.39 13.88 4.94
C ASP A 198 -21.16 13.20 5.56
N TRP A 199 -21.33 12.00 6.13
CA TRP A 199 -20.23 11.17 6.63
C TRP A 199 -19.25 10.70 5.56
N MET A 200 -19.69 10.53 4.30
CA MET A 200 -18.81 10.16 3.18
C MET A 200 -17.95 11.34 2.70
N LEU A 201 -18.52 12.53 2.74
CA LEU A 201 -17.88 13.76 2.28
C LEU A 201 -17.03 14.43 3.37
N ASP A 202 -17.16 14.00 4.63
CA ASP A 202 -16.46 14.58 5.78
C ASP A 202 -16.78 16.10 5.91
N VAL A 203 -18.04 16.47 5.59
CA VAL A 203 -18.59 17.84 5.60
C VAL A 203 -19.70 18.03 6.63
#